data_AF-A0A941E3H8-F1
#
_entry.id   AF-A0A941E3H8-F1
#
_cell.length_a   1.000
_cell.length_b   1.000
_cell.length_c   1.000
_cell.angle_alpha   90.00
_cell.angle_beta   90.00
_cell.angle_gamma   90.00
#
_symmetry.space_group_name_H-M   'P 1'
#
loop_
_entity.id
_entity.type
_entity.pdbx_description
1 polymer ?
#
loop_
_entity_poly.entity_id
_entity_poly.type
_entity_poly.pdbx_seq_one_letter_code
_entity_poly.pdbx_strand_id
1 'polypeptide(L)'
;MKHKKAKLNEGYTIFKPIGVKVEYPIVDLEKKQVTGTVSSHDKIYLTVLVDLKANRVHVKGNVEGLENNTMDNNAYTSMIKAEARFFVENHISNPKEYYNQFK
;
A
#
# COMPACT_ATOMS: atom_id res chain seq x y z
N MET A 1 -6.64 -49.36 -30.14
CA MET A 1 -6.69 -49.15 -28.67
C MET A 1 -6.82 -47.64 -28.43
N LYS A 2 -7.86 -47.18 -27.70
CA LYS A 2 -8.12 -45.75 -27.47
C LYS A 2 -7.44 -45.31 -26.18
N HIS A 3 -6.51 -44.35 -26.24
CA HIS A 3 -5.89 -43.76 -25.05
C HIS A 3 -6.94 -42.96 -24.27
N LYS A 4 -7.26 -43.38 -23.04
CA LYS A 4 -8.02 -42.57 -22.07
C LYS A 4 -7.13 -41.40 -21.65
N LYS A 5 -7.46 -40.17 -22.08
CA LYS A 5 -6.85 -38.94 -21.53
C LYS A 5 -7.19 -38.87 -20.04
N ALA A 6 -6.18 -38.88 -19.18
CA ALA A 6 -6.36 -38.58 -17.77
C ALA A 6 -6.87 -37.14 -17.63
N LYS A 7 -7.98 -36.95 -16.90
CA LYS A 7 -8.44 -35.61 -16.52
C LYS A 7 -7.38 -35.01 -15.60
N LEU A 8 -6.79 -33.89 -16.02
CA LEU A 8 -5.96 -33.06 -15.15
C LEU A 8 -6.85 -32.52 -14.03
N ASN A 9 -6.48 -32.78 -12.78
CA ASN A 9 -7.15 -32.18 -11.61
C ASN A 9 -6.71 -30.72 -11.53
N GLU A 10 -7.43 -29.84 -12.21
CA GLU A 10 -7.22 -28.39 -12.11
C GLU A 10 -7.83 -27.90 -10.79
N GLY A 11 -6.97 -27.41 -9.89
CA GLY A 11 -7.38 -26.71 -8.68
C GLY A 11 -7.53 -25.22 -8.96
N TYR A 12 -8.63 -24.62 -8.54
CA TYR A 12 -8.88 -23.19 -8.66
C TYR A 12 -8.82 -22.53 -7.29
N THR A 13 -8.27 -21.31 -7.22
CA THR A 13 -8.28 -20.48 -6.01
C THR A 13 -9.09 -19.22 -6.26
N ILE A 14 -9.81 -18.76 -5.23
CA ILE A 14 -10.58 -17.51 -5.29
C ILE A 14 -9.78 -16.45 -4.55
N PHE A 15 -9.37 -15.39 -5.26
CA PHE A 15 -8.78 -14.22 -4.62
C PHE A 15 -9.88 -13.38 -3.97
N LYS A 16 -9.84 -13.26 -2.64
CA LYS A 16 -10.70 -12.36 -1.88
C LYS A 16 -9.86 -11.16 -1.41
N PRO A 17 -10.09 -9.94 -1.94
CA PRO A 17 -9.37 -8.77 -1.47
C PRO A 17 -9.72 -8.49 -0.01
N ILE A 18 -8.70 -8.21 0.80
CA ILE A 18 -8.83 -7.91 2.24
C ILE A 18 -9.50 -6.57 2.53
N GLY A 19 -9.74 -5.75 1.50
CA GLY A 19 -10.40 -4.44 1.63
C GLY A 19 -9.52 -3.33 2.18
N VAL A 20 -8.27 -3.63 2.55
CA VAL A 20 -7.30 -2.64 3.01
C VAL A 20 -6.70 -1.89 1.82
N LYS A 21 -6.72 -0.56 1.89
CA LYS A 21 -6.14 0.33 0.89
C LYS A 21 -5.03 1.14 1.53
N VAL A 22 -3.91 1.26 0.80
CA VAL A 22 -2.85 2.20 1.14
C VAL A 22 -2.77 3.24 0.05
N GLU A 23 -2.89 4.50 0.43
CA GLU A 23 -2.93 5.62 -0.50
C GLU A 23 -1.96 6.72 -0.04
N TYR A 24 -1.48 7.51 -1.00
CA TYR A 24 -0.52 8.59 -0.79
C TYR A 24 -1.15 9.92 -1.24
N PRO A 25 -2.10 10.47 -0.45
CA PRO A 25 -2.87 11.65 -0.87
C PRO A 25 -2.03 12.91 -1.05
N ILE A 26 -0.84 13.00 -0.42
CA ILE A 26 0.02 14.19 -0.49
C ILE A 26 1.47 13.76 -0.68
N VAL A 27 2.08 14.24 -1.77
CA VAL A 27 3.52 14.19 -2.01
C VAL A 27 4.00 15.60 -2.32
N ASP A 28 4.70 16.20 -1.36
CA ASP A 28 5.33 17.51 -1.50
C ASP A 28 6.81 17.30 -1.82
N LEU A 29 7.16 17.41 -3.11
CA LEU A 29 8.53 17.23 -3.60
C LEU A 29 9.47 18.35 -3.11
N GLU A 30 8.97 19.57 -2.92
CA GLU A 30 9.77 20.69 -2.45
C GLU A 30 10.16 20.52 -0.98
N LYS A 31 9.20 20.15 -0.13
CA LYS A 31 9.45 19.86 1.29
C LYS A 31 10.02 18.46 1.51
N LYS A 32 10.00 17.59 0.49
CA LYS A 32 10.31 16.15 0.59
C LYS A 32 9.48 15.48 1.68
N GLN A 33 8.18 15.77 1.68
CA GLN A 33 7.21 15.25 2.64
C GLN A 33 6.17 14.42 1.93
N VAL A 34 5.82 13.27 2.51
CA VAL A 34 4.80 12.37 1.97
C VAL A 34 3.83 11.99 3.08
N THR A 35 2.54 12.08 2.81
CA THR A 35 1.49 11.57 3.68
C THR A 35 0.95 10.28 3.08
N GLY A 36 1.13 9.16 3.78
CA GLY A 36 0.49 7.89 3.48
C GLY A 36 -0.68 7.62 4.43
N THR A 37 -1.72 6.97 3.94
CA THR A 37 -2.91 6.58 4.70
C THR A 37 -3.22 5.11 4.51
N VAL A 38 -3.65 4.44 5.58
CA VAL A 38 -4.17 3.07 5.55
C VAL A 38 -5.65 3.12 5.91
N SER A 39 -6.49 2.67 5.00
CA SER A 39 -7.94 2.70 5.15
C SER A 39 -8.59 1.36 4.85
N SER A 40 -9.78 1.14 5.40
CA SER A 40 -10.64 -0.01 5.09
C SER A 40 -12.09 0.43 5.25
N HIS A 41 -12.95 0.04 4.31
CA HIS A 41 -14.37 0.44 4.27
C HIS A 41 -14.56 1.96 4.49
N ASP A 42 -13.77 2.76 3.77
CA ASP A 42 -13.77 4.24 3.80
C ASP A 42 -13.41 4.90 5.15
N LYS A 43 -12.97 4.11 6.13
CA LYS A 43 -12.40 4.61 7.39
C LYS A 43 -10.88 4.59 7.31
N ILE A 44 -10.25 5.74 7.61
CA ILE A 44 -8.80 5.85 7.79
C ILE A 44 -8.45 5.40 9.21
N TYR A 45 -7.57 4.40 9.30
CA TYR A 45 -7.09 3.84 10.57
C TYR A 45 -5.72 4.41 10.93
N LEU A 46 -4.82 4.49 9.95
CA LEU A 46 -3.46 4.97 10.11
C LEU A 46 -3.18 6.11 9.13
N THR A 47 -2.52 7.15 9.62
CA THR A 47 -1.91 8.20 8.80
C THR A 47 -0.45 8.33 9.19
N VAL A 48 0.45 8.28 8.20
CA VAL A 48 1.89 8.38 8.38
C VAL A 48 2.39 9.56 7.55
N LEU A 49 2.91 10.59 8.22
CA LEU A 49 3.62 11.69 7.59
C LEU A 49 5.12 11.43 7.67
N VAL A 50 5.76 11.26 6.52
CA VAL A 50 7.19 11.06 6.39
C VAL A 50 7.82 12.36 5.93
N ASP A 51 8.73 12.90 6.72
CA ASP A 51 9.58 14.04 6.37
C ASP A 51 11.00 13.53 6.11
N LEU A 52 11.39 13.50 4.83
CA LEU A 52 12.70 13.01 4.43
C LEU A 52 13.81 14.05 4.65
N LYS A 53 13.49 15.35 4.69
CA LYS A 53 14.48 16.40 5.00
C LYS A 53 14.91 16.34 6.46
N ALA A 54 13.94 16.22 7.36
CA ALA A 54 14.19 16.13 8.79
C ALA A 54 14.49 14.70 9.27
N ASN A 55 14.37 13.69 8.39
CA ASN A 55 14.41 12.26 8.73
C ASN A 55 13.46 11.91 9.89
N ARG A 56 12.24 12.48 9.86
CA ARG A 56 11.21 12.29 10.90
C ARG A 56 10.01 11.57 10.31
N VAL A 57 9.35 10.78 11.16
CA VAL A 57 8.09 10.12 10.82
C VAL A 57 7.11 10.42 11.93
N HIS A 58 5.95 10.95 11.56
CA HIS A 58 4.83 11.18 12.48
C HIS A 58 3.73 10.18 12.14
N VAL A 59 3.33 9.40 13.12
CA VAL A 59 2.28 8.40 12.99
C VAL A 59 1.07 8.85 13.79
N LYS A 60 -0.11 8.83 13.17
CA LYS A 60 -1.39 9.13 13.80
C LYS A 60 -2.35 7.96 13.57
N GLY A 61 -3.01 7.54 14.65
CA GLY A 61 -3.93 6.40 14.62
C GLY A 61 -3.19 5.06 14.75
N ASN A 62 -3.94 3.98 14.57
CA ASN A 62 -3.44 2.62 14.63
C ASN A 62 -4.28 1.72 13.72
N VAL A 63 -3.71 0.59 13.30
CA VAL A 63 -4.42 -0.44 12.53
C VAL A 63 -5.16 -1.46 13.40
N GLU A 64 -5.37 -1.15 14.68
CA GLU A 64 -6.19 -1.99 15.55
C GLU A 64 -7.66 -1.91 15.09
N GLY A 65 -8.34 -3.06 15.05
CA GLY A 65 -9.71 -3.15 14.54
C GLY A 65 -9.82 -3.14 13.01
N LEU A 66 -8.70 -3.20 12.29
CA LEU A 66 -8.68 -3.35 10.84
C LEU A 66 -8.87 -4.85 10.52
N GLU A 67 -10.04 -5.21 9.97
CA GLU A 67 -10.37 -6.61 9.67
C GLU A 67 -9.44 -7.21 8.61
N ASN A 68 -9.09 -8.49 8.77
CA ASN A 68 -8.20 -9.23 7.86
C ASN A 68 -6.83 -8.57 7.65
N ASN A 69 -6.41 -7.73 8.59
CA ASN A 69 -5.12 -7.06 8.56
C ASN A 69 -3.98 -8.05 8.86
N THR A 70 -3.00 -8.08 7.97
CA THR A 70 -1.81 -8.94 8.08
C THR A 70 -0.55 -8.17 8.48
N MET A 71 -0.63 -6.84 8.56
CA MET A 71 0.51 -5.95 8.82
C MET A 71 0.26 -5.09 10.05
N ASP A 72 1.22 -4.98 10.94
CA ASP A 72 1.12 -4.06 12.08
C ASP A 72 1.44 -2.61 11.70
N ASN A 73 1.31 -1.68 12.66
CA ASN A 73 1.63 -0.27 12.46
C ASN A 73 3.08 -0.05 11.98
N ASN A 74 4.03 -0.84 12.47
CA ASN A 74 5.45 -0.68 12.14
C ASN A 74 5.73 -1.12 10.70
N ALA A 75 5.10 -2.21 10.26
CA ALA A 75 5.17 -2.72 8.90
C ALA A 75 4.58 -1.69 7.92
N TYR A 76 3.40 -1.14 8.20
CA TYR A 76 2.82 -0.07 7.37
C TYR A 76 3.68 1.19 7.35
N THR A 77 4.17 1.62 8.52
CA THR A 77 5.03 2.80 8.61
C THR A 77 6.32 2.62 7.82
N SER A 78 6.93 1.42 7.87
CA SER A 78 8.15 1.11 7.13
C SER A 78 7.91 1.08 5.63
N MET A 79 6.80 0.48 5.19
CA MET A 79 6.38 0.48 3.79
C MET A 79 6.15 1.90 3.27
N ILE A 80 5.37 2.71 3.99
CA ILE A 80 5.10 4.10 3.61
C ILE A 80 6.40 4.93 3.57
N LYS A 81 7.35 4.68 4.48
CA LYS A 81 8.67 5.34 4.45
C LYS A 81 9.49 4.96 3.23
N ALA A 82 9.46 3.69 2.80
CA ALA A 82 10.15 3.24 1.60
C ALA A 82 9.54 3.87 0.33
N GLU A 83 8.22 3.85 0.24
CA GLU A 83 7.47 4.46 -0.88
C GLU A 83 7.65 5.97 -0.95
N ALA A 84 7.68 6.65 0.21
CA ALA A 84 7.98 8.08 0.27
C ALA A 84 9.35 8.43 -0.35
N ARG A 85 10.38 7.62 -0.07
CA ARG A 85 11.71 7.80 -0.68
C ARG A 85 11.64 7.58 -2.19
N PHE A 86 11.00 6.50 -2.61
CA PHE A 86 10.81 6.19 -4.03
C PHE A 86 10.14 7.35 -4.78
N PHE A 87 9.05 7.90 -4.25
CA PHE A 87 8.36 9.03 -4.90
C PHE A 87 9.23 10.28 -4.99
N VAL A 88 9.93 10.64 -3.92
CA VAL A 88 10.78 11.84 -3.91
C VAL A 88 12.00 11.69 -4.82
N GLU A 89 12.67 10.53 -4.79
CA GLU A 89 13.85 10.26 -5.63
C GLU A 89 13.50 10.24 -7.12
N ASN A 90 12.30 9.75 -7.47
CA ASN A 90 11.83 9.67 -8.86
C ASN A 90 10.97 10.87 -9.28
N HIS A 91 10.88 11.92 -8.46
CA HIS A 91 10.10 13.14 -8.73
C HIS A 91 8.61 12.87 -9.04
N ILE A 92 8.01 11.90 -8.34
CA ILE A 92 6.61 11.50 -8.51
C ILE A 92 5.74 12.28 -7.51
N SER A 93 5.01 13.29 -7.98
CA SER A 93 4.08 14.08 -7.15
C SER A 93 2.68 13.48 -7.06
N ASN A 94 2.29 12.63 -8.01
CA ASN A 94 0.98 11.98 -8.06
C ASN A 94 1.12 10.45 -8.19
N PRO A 95 1.26 9.71 -7.06
CA PRO A 95 1.45 8.27 -7.09
C PRO A 95 0.32 7.51 -7.80
N LYS A 96 -0.93 7.99 -7.68
CA LYS A 96 -2.08 7.34 -8.32
C LYS A 96 -1.98 7.39 -9.84
N GLU A 97 -1.59 8.53 -10.40
CA GLU A 97 -1.36 8.70 -11.83
C GLU A 97 -0.17 7.87 -12.30
N TYR A 98 0.93 7.88 -11.55
CA TYR A 98 2.11 7.07 -11.84
C TYR A 98 1.79 5.57 -11.99
N TYR A 99 1.02 4.98 -11.08
CA TYR A 99 0.68 3.55 -11.19
C TYR A 99 -0.39 3.25 -12.24
N ASN A 100 -1.23 4.23 -12.60
CA ASN A 100 -2.25 4.02 -13.63
C ASN A 100 -1.67 3.88 -15.04
N GLN A 101 -0.45 4.36 -15.29
CA GLN A 101 0.21 4.19 -16.59
C GLN A 101 0.65 2.74 -16.89
N PHE A 102 0.61 1.85 -15.89
CA PHE A 102 0.99 0.45 -16.00
C PHE A 102 -0.19 -0.53 -15.91
N LYS A 103 -1.42 0.00 -15.86
CA LYS A 103 -2.66 -0.80 -15.91
C LYS A 103 -3.13 -0.93 -17.35
#